data_AF-X1H4Z4-F1
#
_entry.id   AF-X1H4Z4-F1
#
_cell.length_a   1.000
_cell.length_b   1.000
_cell.length_c   1.000
_cell.angle_alpha   90.00
_cell.angle_beta   90.00
_cell.angle_gamma   90.00
#
_symmetry.space_group_name_H-M   'P 1'
#
loop_
_entity.id
_entity.type
_entity.pdbx_description
1 polymer ?
#
loop_
_entity_poly.entity_id
_entity_poly.type
_entity_poly.pdbx_seq_one_letter_code
_entity_poly.pdbx_strand_id
1 'polypeptide(L)' 'MAEKELKPICEDHVIKGRRLSNRLRKEVKIEVEKLVEKNGISPKLATVIVGADEGSQMYVRMKHKASNKACILSES' A
#
# COMPACT_ATOMS: atom_id res chain seq x y z
N MET A 1 12.11 16.46 -5.40
CA MET A 1 11.07 15.45 -5.09
C MET A 1 9.81 15.58 -5.98
N ALA A 2 9.49 16.77 -6.50
CA ALA A 2 8.37 17.00 -7.43
C ALA A 2 8.50 16.28 -8.80
N GLU A 3 9.71 16.13 -9.34
CA GLU A 3 9.94 15.53 -10.66
C GLU A 3 9.50 14.07 -10.80
N LYS A 4 9.41 13.29 -9.71
CA LYS A 4 9.01 11.87 -9.79
C LYS A 4 7.51 11.68 -9.92
N GLU A 5 6.70 12.67 -9.55
CA GLU A 5 5.23 12.57 -9.63
C GLU A 5 4.67 12.95 -10.99
N LEU A 6 5.37 13.82 -11.73
CA LEU A 6 4.97 14.27 -13.06
C LEU A 6 5.29 13.27 -14.19
N LYS A 7 6.12 12.25 -13.92
CA LYS A 7 6.53 11.30 -14.97
C LYS A 7 5.35 10.40 -15.39
N PRO A 8 5.15 10.15 -16.69
CA PRO A 8 4.01 9.40 -17.22
C PRO A 8 3.97 7.95 -16.70
N ILE A 9 2.80 7.39 -16.44
CA ILE A 9 2.70 6.01 -15.90
C ILE A 9 3.09 4.96 -16.94
N CYS A 10 2.85 5.24 -18.23
CA CYS A 10 3.25 4.40 -19.35
C CYS A 10 4.42 5.09 -20.08
N GLU A 11 5.52 4.36 -20.26
CA GLU A 11 6.67 4.76 -21.09
C GLU A 11 7.03 3.53 -21.93
N ASP A 12 7.21 3.69 -23.25
CA ASP A 12 7.58 2.62 -24.19
C ASP A 12 6.64 1.39 -24.14
N HIS A 13 5.33 1.63 -24.10
CA HIS A 13 4.30 0.59 -23.93
C HIS A 13 4.43 -0.24 -22.64
N VAL A 14 5.25 0.18 -21.66
CA VAL A 14 5.41 -0.49 -20.37
C VAL A 14 4.82 0.36 -19.24
N ILE A 15 3.88 -0.23 -18.50
CA ILE A 15 3.30 0.39 -17.31
C ILE A 15 4.30 0.33 -16.15
N LYS A 16 4.69 1.49 -15.64
CA LYS A 16 5.56 1.62 -14.47
C LYS A 16 4.75 1.42 -13.18
N GLY A 17 4.35 0.17 -12.91
CA GLY A 17 3.51 -0.19 -11.76
C GLY A 17 4.08 0.25 -10.40
N ARG A 18 5.41 0.30 -10.25
CA ARG A 18 6.05 0.84 -9.03
C ARG A 18 5.71 2.30 -8.81
N ARG A 19 5.71 3.12 -9.87
CA ARG A 19 5.38 4.55 -9.80
C ARG A 19 3.90 4.74 -9.47
N LEU A 20 3.02 4.02 -10.18
CA LEU A 20 1.58 4.04 -9.93
C LEU A 20 1.25 3.64 -8.49
N SER A 21 1.79 2.52 -8.02
CA SER A 21 1.52 2.04 -6.65
C SER A 21 2.03 3.00 -5.56
N ASN A 22 3.07 3.80 -5.83
CA ASN A 22 3.53 4.81 -4.87
C ASN A 22 2.60 6.02 -4.83
N ARG A 23 2.05 6.45 -5.98
CA ARG A 23 1.04 7.51 -6.03
C ARG A 23 -0.23 7.09 -5.30
N LEU A 24 -0.76 5.92 -5.62
CA LEU A 24 -1.95 5.36 -4.97
C LEU A 24 -1.79 5.25 -3.46
N ARG A 25 -0.64 4.82 -2.94
CA ARG A 25 -0.43 4.74 -1.48
C ARG A 25 -0.46 6.11 -0.79
N LYS A 26 -0.05 7.18 -1.46
CA LYS A 26 -0.15 8.54 -0.91
C LYS A 26 -1.61 9.02 -0.88
N GLU A 27 -2.35 8.76 -1.95
CA GLU A 27 -3.78 9.05 -2.04
C GLU A 27 -4.56 8.29 -0.95
N VAL A 28 -4.34 6.97 -0.83
CA VAL A 28 -4.97 6.15 0.21
C VAL A 28 -4.60 6.63 1.61
N LYS A 29 -3.34 7.04 1.84
CA LYS A 29 -2.93 7.59 3.14
C LYS A 29 -3.79 8.80 3.54
N ILE A 30 -4.02 9.73 2.61
CA ILE A 30 -4.85 10.93 2.86
C ILE A 30 -6.29 10.52 3.20
N GLU A 31 -6.84 9.54 2.49
CA GLU A 31 -8.19 9.05 2.77
C GLU A 31 -8.28 8.33 4.13
N VAL A 32 -7.25 7.59 4.52
CA VAL A 32 -7.15 6.96 5.85
C VAL A 32 -7.06 8.01 6.94
N GLU A 33 -6.28 9.08 6.75
CA GLU A 33 -6.20 10.18 7.71
C GLU A 33 -7.57 10.85 7.93
N LYS A 34 -8.31 11.13 6.86
CA LYS A 34 -9.70 11.65 6.95
C LYS A 34 -10.64 10.67 7.67
N LEU A 35 -10.50 9.37 7.39
CA LEU A 35 -11.32 8.33 8.03
C LEU A 35 -11.06 8.27 9.54
N VAL A 36 -9.80 8.37 9.95
CA VAL A 36 -9.39 8.40 11.36
C VAL A 36 -9.89 9.66 12.04
N GLU A 37 -9.73 10.82 11.41
CA GLU A 37 -10.22 12.10 11.94
C GLU A 37 -11.74 12.06 12.18
N LYS A 38 -12.49 11.47 11.25
CA LYS A 38 -13.95 11.37 11.34
C LYS A 38 -14.46 10.39 12.39
N ASN A 39 -13.79 9.24 12.56
CA ASN A 39 -14.34 8.12 13.34
C ASN A 39 -13.49 7.75 14.57
N GLY A 40 -12.32 8.36 14.75
CA GLY A 40 -11.37 8.07 15.83
C GLY A 40 -10.69 6.69 15.75
N ILE A 41 -10.88 5.93 14.67
CA ILE A 41 -10.41 4.55 14.53
C ILE A 41 -9.62 4.38 13.24
N SER A 42 -8.45 3.74 13.33
CA SER A 42 -7.62 3.39 12.17
C SER A 42 -8.04 2.05 11.56
N PRO A 43 -8.17 1.97 10.22
CA PRO A 43 -8.45 0.71 9.55
C PRO A 43 -7.29 -0.27 9.73
N LYS A 44 -7.60 -1.57 9.76
CA LYS A 44 -6.61 -2.64 9.94
C LYS A 44 -6.75 -3.72 8.86
N LEU A 45 -5.61 -4.22 8.37
CA LEU A 45 -5.50 -5.43 7.57
C LEU A 45 -5.08 -6.61 8.45
N ALA A 46 -5.98 -7.58 8.61
CA ALA A 46 -5.66 -8.90 9.15
C ALA A 46 -5.40 -9.88 8.01
N THR A 47 -4.37 -10.73 8.13
CA THR A 47 -4.06 -11.75 7.12
C THR A 47 -3.97 -13.13 7.75
N VAL A 48 -4.55 -14.15 7.11
CA VAL A 48 -4.42 -15.54 7.54
C VAL A 48 -3.50 -16.28 6.57
N ILE A 49 -2.49 -16.96 7.09
CA ILE A 49 -1.61 -17.86 6.33
C ILE A 49 -1.84 -19.29 6.81
N VAL A 50 -2.02 -20.20 5.87
CA VAL A 50 -2.12 -21.64 6.15
C VAL A 50 -0.91 -22.33 5.53
N GLY A 51 -0.20 -23.12 6.34
CA GLY A 51 1.04 -23.79 5.94
C GLY A 51 2.30 -22.92 6.07
N ALA A 52 3.39 -23.36 5.44
CA ALA A 52 4.72 -22.78 5.61
C ALA A 52 5.42 -22.42 4.28
N ASP A 53 4.64 -22.25 3.20
CA ASP A 53 5.18 -21.85 1.90
C ASP A 53 5.89 -20.49 1.99
N GLU A 54 7.18 -20.45 1.64
CA GLU A 54 8.04 -19.27 1.75
C GLU A 54 7.55 -18.12 0.87
N GLY A 55 7.03 -18.43 -0.32
CA GLY A 55 6.45 -17.45 -1.24
C GLY A 55 5.27 -16.73 -0.61
N SER A 56 4.35 -17.48 -0.02
CA SER A 56 3.16 -16.97 0.67
C SER A 56 3.52 -16.08 1.86
N GLN A 57 4.50 -16.48 2.67
CA GLN A 57 4.99 -15.66 3.78
C GLN A 57 5.59 -14.33 3.30
N MET A 58 6.39 -14.37 2.23
CA MET A 58 6.92 -13.16 1.61
C MET A 58 5.79 -12.24 1.12
N TYR A 59 4.78 -12.79 0.42
CA TYR A 59 3.67 -11.99 -0.09
C TYR A 59 2.87 -11.32 1.03
N VAL A 60 2.61 -12.02 2.14
CA VAL A 60 1.94 -11.42 3.30
C VAL A 60 2.77 -10.30 3.91
N ARG A 61 4.09 -10.48 4.09
CA ARG A 61 4.99 -9.41 4.52
C ARG A 61 4.93 -8.18 3.59
N MET A 62 4.83 -8.41 2.27
CA MET A 62 4.67 -7.31 1.32
C MET A 62 3.31 -6.60 1.44
N LYS A 63 2.22 -7.33 1.75
CA LYS A 63 0.90 -6.75 2.04
C LYS A 63 0.95 -5.89 3.31
N HIS A 64 1.52 -6.39 4.40
CA HIS A 64 1.75 -5.61 5.63
C HIS A 64 2.52 -4.32 5.34
N LYS A 65 3.64 -4.41 4.60
CA LYS A 65 4.45 -3.24 4.25
C LYS A 65 3.69 -2.24 3.38
N ALA A 66 2.79 -2.69 2.50
CA ALA A 66 1.97 -1.80 1.69
C ALA A 66 0.91 -1.08 2.54
N SER A 67 0.23 -1.81 3.45
CA SER A 67 -0.74 -1.25 4.39
C SER A 67 -0.13 -0.20 5.30
N ASN A 68 1.02 -0.51 5.92
CA ASN A 68 1.70 0.42 6.82
C ASN A 68 2.13 1.71 6.10
N LYS A 69 2.53 1.62 4.82
CA LYS A 69 2.85 2.81 4.00
C LYS A 69 1.66 3.71 3.71
N ALA A 70 0.45 3.17 3.81
CA ALA A 70 -0.80 3.89 3.64
C ALA A 70 -1.49 4.19 5.00
N CYS A 71 -0.75 4.08 6.12
CA CYS A 71 -1.25 4.29 7.48
C CYS A 71 -2.40 3.34 7.89
N ILE A 72 -2.49 2.18 7.26
CA ILE A 72 -3.39 1.08 7.64
C ILE A 72 -2.62 0.16 8.59
N LEU A 73 -3.17 -0.10 9.78
CA LEU A 73 -2.59 -1.04 10.75
C LEU A 73 -2.56 -2.45 10.14
N SER A 74 -1.63 -3.31 10.56
CA SER A 74 -1.62 -4.67 10.04
C SER A 74 -1.16 -5.69 11.07
N GLU A 75 -1.83 -6.84 11.10
CA GLU A 75 -1.58 -7.95 12.02
C GLU A 75 -1.65 -9.30 11.30
N SER A 76 -0.74 -10.20 11.67
CA SER A 76 -0.59 -11.53 11.10
C SER A 76 -1.28 -12.58 11.95
#